data_AF-A0A947JR77-F1
#
_entry.id   AF-A0A947JR77-F1
#
_cell.length_a   1.000
_cell.length_b   1.000
_cell.length_c   1.000
_cell.angle_alpha   90.00
_cell.angle_beta   90.00
_cell.angle_gamma   90.00
#
_symmetry.space_group_name_H-M   'P 1'
#
loop_
_entity.id
_entity.type
_entity.pdbx_description
1 polymer ?
#
loop_
_entity_poly.entity_id
_entity_poly.type
_entity_poly.pdbx_seq_one_letter_code
_entity_poly.pdbx_strand_id
1 'polypeptide(L)'
;MADRIVSGLESCELYEVTGGVVSTIRRLWSHHDGLICIMATGIVVRAIAPLCRDKKTDPCVLVLDEKGQFVISLLSGHLGGGNELARKVAVITGGVAVITT
;
A
#
# COMPACT_ATOMS: atom_id res chain seq x y z
N MET A 1 13.77 4.89 -2.90
CA MET A 1 12.72 4.94 -1.85
C MET A 1 12.16 3.55 -1.60
N ALA A 2 11.67 2.87 -2.63
CA ALA A 2 11.20 1.50 -2.53
C ALA A 2 12.20 0.55 -1.83
N ASP A 3 13.49 0.62 -2.17
CA ASP A 3 14.53 -0.22 -1.55
C ASP A 3 14.67 0.01 -0.04
N ARG A 4 14.47 1.25 0.43
CA ARG A 4 14.48 1.57 1.87
C ARG A 4 13.30 0.94 2.58
N ILE A 5 12.13 0.95 1.95
CA ILE A 5 10.91 0.32 2.49
C ILE A 5 11.09 -1.20 2.55
N VAL A 6 11.58 -1.80 1.47
CA VAL A 6 11.88 -3.24 1.40
C VAL A 6 12.88 -3.65 2.47
N SER A 7 13.98 -2.91 2.62
CA SER A 7 15.01 -3.20 3.63
C SER A 7 14.57 -2.91 5.07
N GLY A 8 13.54 -2.05 5.25
CA GLY A 8 13.04 -1.61 6.55
C GLY A 8 11.87 -2.42 7.09
N LEU A 9 11.36 -3.41 6.34
CA LEU A 9 10.24 -4.27 6.71
C LEU A 9 10.66 -5.74 6.64
N GLU A 10 10.23 -6.54 7.61
CA GLU A 10 10.64 -7.95 7.74
C GLU A 10 10.10 -8.88 6.65
N SER A 11 9.07 -8.47 5.89
CA SER A 11 8.45 -9.26 4.84
C SER A 11 7.85 -8.35 3.76
N CYS A 12 8.72 -7.74 2.96
CA CYS A 12 8.34 -6.84 1.88
C CYS A 12 9.16 -7.17 0.63
N GLU A 13 8.51 -7.23 -0.52
CA GLU A 13 9.14 -7.48 -1.81
C GLU A 13 8.75 -6.38 -2.80
N LEU A 14 9.68 -6.03 -3.70
CA LEU A 14 9.43 -5.06 -4.75
C LEU A 14 8.85 -5.74 -5.98
N TYR A 15 7.73 -5.21 -6.48
CA TYR A 15 7.10 -5.68 -7.72
C TYR A 15 7.12 -4.59 -8.79
N GLU A 16 7.65 -4.92 -9.96
CA GLU A 16 7.48 -4.08 -11.14
C GLU A 16 6.06 -4.20 -11.71
N VAL A 17 5.53 -3.09 -12.23
CA VAL A 17 4.22 -3.07 -12.88
C VAL A 17 4.34 -3.71 -14.26
N THR A 18 3.79 -4.91 -14.42
CA THR A 18 3.80 -5.65 -15.69
C THR A 18 2.38 -5.87 -16.22
N GLY A 19 2.17 -5.56 -17.51
CA GLY A 19 0.85 -5.61 -18.14
C GLY A 19 -0.15 -4.54 -17.67
N GLY A 20 0.31 -3.57 -16.86
CA GLY A 20 -0.48 -2.46 -16.32
C GLY A 20 -0.77 -2.56 -14.82
N VAL A 21 -1.23 -1.45 -14.23
CA VAL A 21 -1.47 -1.36 -12.78
C VAL A 21 -2.61 -2.28 -12.34
N VAL A 22 -3.69 -2.34 -13.11
CA VAL A 22 -4.88 -3.15 -12.78
C VAL A 22 -4.54 -4.64 -12.76
N SER A 23 -3.84 -5.15 -13.78
CA SER A 23 -3.44 -6.56 -13.84
C SER A 23 -2.47 -6.92 -12.72
N THR A 24 -1.50 -6.04 -12.44
CA THR A 24 -0.52 -6.23 -11.37
C THR A 24 -1.20 -6.29 -10.01
N ILE A 25 -2.01 -5.29 -9.66
CA ILE A 25 -2.73 -5.25 -8.39
C ILE A 25 -3.65 -6.47 -8.25
N ARG A 26 -4.40 -6.82 -9.31
CA ARG A 26 -5.29 -7.99 -9.28
C ARG A 26 -4.55 -9.30 -8.98
N ARG A 27 -3.37 -9.48 -9.57
CA ARG A 27 -2.52 -10.66 -9.31
C ARG A 27 -2.05 -10.71 -7.85
N LEU A 28 -1.66 -9.56 -7.29
CA LEU A 28 -1.10 -9.48 -5.94
C LEU A 28 -2.16 -9.50 -4.83
N TRP A 29 -3.40 -9.09 -5.14
CA TRP A 29 -4.49 -8.86 -4.18
C TRP A 29 -4.75 -10.00 -3.19
N SER A 30 -4.70 -11.25 -3.65
CA SER A 30 -4.99 -12.42 -2.82
C SER A 30 -3.74 -13.12 -2.27
N HIS A 31 -2.54 -12.60 -2.55
CA HIS A 31 -1.28 -13.24 -2.22
C HIS A 31 -0.49 -12.46 -1.15
N HIS A 32 -0.99 -11.31 -0.72
CA HIS A 32 -0.31 -10.42 0.21
C HIS A 32 -1.32 -9.87 1.21
N ASP A 33 -0.87 -9.63 2.45
CA ASP A 33 -1.69 -8.99 3.49
C ASP A 33 -1.73 -7.45 3.34
N GLY A 34 -0.78 -6.89 2.57
CA GLY A 34 -0.67 -5.45 2.36
C GLY A 34 0.02 -5.10 1.06
N LEU A 35 -0.44 -4.01 0.43
CA LEU A 35 0.13 -3.45 -0.80
C LEU A 35 0.58 -2.01 -0.53
N ILE A 36 1.85 -1.72 -0.83
CA ILE A 36 2.41 -0.37 -0.75
C ILE A 36 2.58 0.15 -2.18
N CYS A 37 1.69 1.04 -2.59
CA CYS A 37 1.64 1.57 -3.96
C CYS A 37 2.36 2.92 -4.04
N ILE A 38 3.58 2.93 -4.61
CA ILE A 38 4.33 4.17 -4.89
C ILE A 38 3.86 4.73 -6.25
N MET A 39 2.71 5.40 -6.28
CA MET A 39 2.07 5.97 -7.48
C MET A 39 0.88 6.87 -7.09
N ALA A 40 0.25 7.51 -8.08
CA ALA A 40 -0.91 8.38 -7.84
C ALA A 40 -2.12 7.64 -7.23
N THR A 41 -2.70 8.17 -6.15
CA THR A 41 -3.88 7.58 -5.47
C THR A 41 -5.04 7.28 -6.42
N GLY A 42 -5.30 8.16 -7.39
CA GLY A 42 -6.39 7.97 -8.34
C GLY A 42 -6.27 6.70 -9.21
N ILE A 43 -5.06 6.27 -9.57
CA ILE A 43 -4.88 5.02 -10.32
C ILE A 43 -5.08 3.80 -9.42
N VAL A 44 -4.60 3.87 -8.17
CA VAL A 44 -4.77 2.79 -7.18
C VAL A 44 -6.24 2.60 -6.86
N VAL A 45 -6.98 3.67 -6.53
CA VAL A 45 -8.42 3.61 -6.22
C VAL A 45 -9.20 2.95 -7.36
N ARG A 46 -8.97 3.36 -8.61
CA ARG A 46 -9.67 2.75 -9.77
C ARG A 46 -9.31 1.28 -9.96
N ALA A 47 -8.06 0.89 -9.68
CA ALA A 47 -7.61 -0.48 -9.84
C ALA A 47 -8.15 -1.42 -8.74
N ILE A 48 -8.24 -0.94 -7.50
CA ILE A 48 -8.70 -1.74 -6.35
C ILE A 48 -10.23 -1.79 -6.24
N ALA A 49 -10.94 -0.76 -6.71
CA ALA A 49 -12.40 -0.66 -6.60
C ALA A 49 -13.18 -1.95 -6.97
N PRO A 50 -12.90 -2.64 -8.10
CA PRO A 50 -13.60 -3.89 -8.44
C PRO A 50 -13.14 -5.12 -7.63
N LEU A 51 -12.08 -5.00 -6.82
CA LEU A 51 -11.51 -6.08 -6.01
C LEU A 51 -11.94 -6.02 -4.55
N CYS A 52 -12.29 -4.83 -4.04
CA CYS A 52 -12.74 -4.63 -2.67
C CYS A 52 -14.00 -5.45 -2.35
N ARG A 53 -13.99 -6.19 -1.24
CA ARG A 53 -15.09 -7.04 -0.77
C ARG A 53 -15.39 -6.85 0.71
N ASP A 54 -14.40 -7.03 1.58
CA ASP A 54 -14.56 -6.91 3.03
C ASP A 54 -13.24 -6.45 3.69
N LYS A 55 -13.32 -5.42 4.53
CA LYS A 55 -12.19 -4.87 5.31
C LYS A 55 -11.46 -5.90 6.20
N LYS A 56 -12.06 -7.06 6.45
CA LYS A 56 -11.46 -8.16 7.23
C LYS A 56 -10.61 -9.11 6.38
N THR A 57 -10.86 -9.16 5.08
CA THR A 57 -10.21 -10.11 4.16
C THR A 57 -9.41 -9.43 3.07
N ASP A 58 -9.76 -8.19 2.72
CA ASP A 58 -9.04 -7.40 1.74
C ASP A 58 -7.69 -6.95 2.33
N PRO A 59 -6.60 -7.01 1.54
CA PRO A 59 -5.30 -6.52 1.98
C PRO A 59 -5.39 -5.04 2.37
N CYS A 60 -4.54 -4.61 3.29
CA CYS A 60 -4.37 -3.18 3.47
C CYS A 60 -3.69 -2.55 2.25
N VAL A 61 -4.06 -1.31 1.93
CA VAL A 61 -3.47 -0.59 0.81
C VAL A 61 -2.94 0.73 1.32
N LEU A 62 -1.64 0.95 1.11
CA LEU A 62 -0.98 2.23 1.32
C LEU A 62 -0.68 2.89 -0.01
N VAL A 63 -0.74 4.22 -0.04
CA VAL A 63 -0.30 5.00 -1.19
C VAL A 63 0.64 6.12 -0.76
N LEU A 64 1.68 6.33 -1.57
CA LEU A 64 2.67 7.38 -1.38
C LEU A 64 3.31 7.77 -2.73
N ASP A 65 3.90 8.96 -2.80
CA ASP A 65 4.73 9.41 -3.92
C ASP A 65 6.18 8.91 -3.81
N GLU A 66 7.03 9.15 -4.82
CA GLU A 66 8.42 8.66 -4.81
C GLU A 66 9.30 9.26 -3.68
N LYS A 67 8.91 10.41 -3.12
CA LYS A 67 9.58 11.04 -1.99
C LYS A 67 9.00 10.56 -0.65
N GLY A 68 7.88 9.84 -0.66
CA GLY A 68 7.27 9.26 0.53
C GLY A 68 6.90 10.29 1.59
N GLN A 69 6.54 11.51 1.17
CA GLN A 69 6.24 12.62 2.08
C GLN A 69 4.97 12.33 2.88
N PHE A 70 3.98 11.72 2.23
CA PHE A 70 2.72 11.30 2.85
C PHE A 70 2.51 9.81 2.60
N VAL A 71 2.32 9.06 3.69
CA VAL A 71 2.01 7.63 3.65
C VAL A 71 0.55 7.46 4.02
N ILE A 72 -0.29 7.32 3.01
CA ILE A 72 -1.75 7.34 3.15
C ILE A 72 -2.26 5.92 3.40
N SER A 73 -2.93 5.72 4.54
CA SER A 73 -3.70 4.49 4.82
C SER A 73 -5.01 4.52 4.03
N LEU A 74 -5.05 3.87 2.87
CA LEU A 74 -6.16 3.98 1.91
C LEU A 74 -7.27 2.95 2.14
N LEU A 75 -6.91 1.69 2.42
CA LEU A 75 -7.86 0.58 2.61
C LEU A 75 -7.43 -0.32 3.78
N SER A 76 -8.42 -0.91 4.47
CA SER A 76 -8.25 -1.84 5.59
C SER A 76 -7.30 -1.30 6.69
N GLY A 77 -7.49 -0.03 7.07
CA GLY A 77 -6.61 0.69 8.00
C GLY A 77 -6.52 0.10 9.40
N HIS A 78 -7.64 -0.12 10.08
CA HIS A 78 -7.61 -0.63 11.46
C HIS A 78 -7.40 -2.16 11.51
N LEU A 79 -8.41 -2.94 11.11
CA LEU A 79 -8.38 -4.40 11.22
C LEU A 79 -7.36 -5.05 10.27
N GLY A 80 -7.13 -4.49 9.09
CA GLY A 80 -6.14 -4.99 8.14
C GLY A 80 -4.72 -4.48 8.39
N GLY A 81 -4.48 -3.74 9.48
CA GLY A 81 -3.13 -3.28 9.85
C GLY A 81 -2.58 -2.10 9.04
N GLY A 82 -3.35 -1.55 8.09
CA GLY A 82 -2.89 -0.44 7.24
C GLY A 82 -2.41 0.80 8.02
N ASN A 83 -3.06 1.14 9.13
CA ASN A 83 -2.68 2.28 9.97
C ASN A 83 -1.34 2.06 10.67
N GLU A 84 -1.08 0.83 11.13
CA GLU A 84 0.21 0.50 11.74
C GLU A 84 1.31 0.49 10.67
N LEU A 85 1.04 -0.14 9.53
CA LEU A 85 1.97 -0.16 8.40
C LEU A 85 2.29 1.25 7.90
N ALA A 86 1.29 2.14 7.81
CA ALA A 86 1.50 3.53 7.41
C ALA A 86 2.45 4.27 8.34
N ARG A 87 2.35 4.05 9.65
CA ARG A 87 3.27 4.63 10.64
C ARG A 87 4.69 4.07 10.49
N LYS A 88 4.84 2.75 10.33
CA LYS A 88 6.15 2.12 10.10
C LYS A 88 6.81 2.65 8.84
N VAL A 89 6.07 2.69 7.74
CA VAL A 89 6.57 3.20 6.46
C VAL A 89 6.91 4.69 6.56
N ALA A 90 6.10 5.51 7.24
CA ALA A 90 6.41 6.93 7.45
C ALA A 90 7.72 7.14 8.24
N VAL A 91 7.99 6.32 9.26
CA VAL A 91 9.28 6.33 9.97
C VAL A 91 10.43 6.00 9.01
N ILE A 92 10.25 4.98 8.16
CA ILE A 92 11.27 4.56 7.18
C ILE A 92 11.52 5.66 6.14
N THR A 93 10.48 6.31 5.63
CA THR A 93 10.61 7.35 4.59
C THR A 93 11.03 8.70 5.16
N GLY A 94 10.79 8.95 6.46
CA GLY A 94 10.86 10.28 7.07
C GLY A 94 9.63 11.14 6.76
N GLY A 95 8.55 10.53 6.28
CA GLY A 95 7.30 11.19 5.93
C GLY A 95 6.29 11.23 7.06
N VAL A 96 5.05 11.57 6.72
CA VAL A 96 3.92 11.65 7.64
C VAL A 96 2.90 10.57 7.31
N ALA A 97 2.54 9.76 8.31
CA ALA A 97 1.41 8.84 8.17
C ALA A 97 0.10 9.63 8.16
N VAL A 98 -0.68 9.49 7.08
CA VAL A 98 -1.98 10.13 6.92
C VAL A 98 -3.06 9.10 7.22
N ILE A 99 -3.69 9.24 8.38
CA ILE A 99 -4.69 8.33 8.92
C ILE A 99 -5.91 9.15 9.33
N THR A 100 -7.09 8.74 8.88
CA THR A 100 -8.35 9.45 9.16
C THR A 100 -9.25 8.74 10.18
N THR A 101 -9.08 7.42 10.37
CA THR A 101 -9.92 6.55 11.24
C THR A 101 -9.10 5.55 12.03
#